data_AF-W1YPM2-F1
#
_entry.id   AF-W1YPM2-F1
#
_cell.length_a   1.000
_cell.length_b   1.000
_cell.length_c   1.000
_cell.angle_alpha   90.00
_cell.angle_beta   90.00
_cell.angle_gamma   90.00
#
_symmetry.space_group_name_H-M   'P 1'
#
loop_
_entity.id
_entity.type
_entity.pdbx_description
1 polymer ?
#
loop_
_entity_poly.entity_id
_entity_poly.type
_entity_poly.pdbx_seq_one_letter_code
_entity_poly.pdbx_strand_id
1 'polypeptide(L)'
;PHLAVIHQYMRETMAGCGKMILGSDSHTRYGALGTMAIGEGGPELVKQLLGRTYDVQRPEVIAIYLDGKPKHGVGPQDVALAIEKAVFKNGFVKNKVMEFVGPG
;
A
#
# COMPACT_ATOMS: atom_id res chain seq x y z
N PRO A 1 -0.87 26.32 -2.53
CA PRO A 1 -1.34 25.60 -3.75
C PRO A 1 -0.13 25.10 -4.55
N HIS A 2 -0.23 23.95 -5.23
CA HIS A 2 0.87 23.33 -6.02
C HIS A 2 2.10 22.87 -5.21
N LEU A 3 1.88 22.21 -4.07
CA LEU A 3 2.98 21.68 -3.24
C LEU A 3 3.63 20.46 -3.89
N ALA A 4 2.85 19.40 -4.17
CA ALA A 4 3.26 18.22 -4.91
C ALA A 4 2.04 17.35 -5.26
N VAL A 5 2.27 16.26 -6.00
CA VAL A 5 1.29 15.15 -6.10
C VAL A 5 1.04 14.59 -4.70
N ILE A 6 -0.22 14.31 -4.36
CA ILE A 6 -0.63 13.93 -3.00
C ILE A 6 0.23 12.82 -2.39
N HIS A 7 0.53 11.75 -3.13
CA HIS A 7 1.31 10.63 -2.62
C HIS A 7 2.81 10.92 -2.48
N GLN A 8 3.33 11.93 -3.18
CA GLN A 8 4.69 12.42 -2.93
C GLN A 8 4.69 13.22 -1.62
N TYR A 9 3.79 14.20 -1.51
CA TYR A 9 3.68 15.04 -0.32
C TYR A 9 3.48 14.22 0.95
N MET A 10 2.51 13.30 0.95
CA MET A 10 2.16 12.50 2.13
C MET A 10 3.29 11.55 2.56
N ARG A 11 4.05 11.04 1.59
CA ARG A 11 5.22 10.18 1.87
C ARG A 11 6.32 10.95 2.58
N GLU A 12 6.57 12.19 2.17
CA GLU A 12 7.64 13.03 2.70
C GLU A 12 7.28 13.68 4.05
N THR A 13 5.99 13.86 4.33
CA THR A 13 5.54 14.69 5.47
C THR A 13 4.77 13.94 6.55
N MET A 14 4.04 12.88 6.20
CA MET A 14 3.06 12.25 7.10
C MET A 14 3.34 10.77 7.37
N ALA A 15 3.80 10.02 6.37
CA ALA A 15 4.11 8.61 6.50
C ALA A 15 5.22 8.32 7.54
N GLY A 16 5.26 7.09 8.03
CA GLY A 16 6.21 6.63 9.03
C GLY A 16 5.85 5.27 9.61
N CYS A 17 6.84 4.61 10.22
CA CYS A 17 6.70 3.28 10.79
C CYS A 17 5.67 3.28 11.92
N GLY A 18 4.77 2.28 11.92
CA GLY A 18 3.73 2.12 12.94
C GLY A 18 2.54 3.08 12.80
N LYS A 19 2.53 3.96 11.78
CA LYS A 19 1.39 4.84 11.51
C LYS A 19 0.34 4.15 10.64
N MET A 20 -0.88 4.67 10.71
CA MET A 20 -1.97 4.34 9.79
C MET A 20 -2.46 5.60 9.07
N ILE A 21 -2.68 5.51 7.76
CA ILE A 21 -3.20 6.60 6.92
C ILE A 21 -4.37 6.10 6.07
N LEU A 22 -5.53 6.74 6.22
CA LEU A 22 -6.68 6.59 5.33
C LEU A 22 -6.70 7.77 4.34
N GLY A 23 -6.81 7.48 3.05
CA GLY A 23 -6.79 8.49 1.99
C GLY A 23 -7.92 8.31 1.00
N SER A 24 -8.37 9.39 0.36
CA SER A 24 -9.47 9.37 -0.63
C SER A 24 -9.04 8.91 -2.03
N ASP A 25 -7.89 8.27 -2.14
CA ASP A 25 -7.31 7.83 -3.42
C ASP A 25 -6.88 6.36 -3.31
N SER A 26 -7.09 5.59 -4.38
CA SER A 26 -6.80 4.16 -4.44
C SER A 26 -5.31 3.81 -4.30
N HIS A 27 -4.41 4.76 -4.57
CA HIS A 27 -2.96 4.59 -4.50
C HIS A 27 -2.37 5.10 -3.18
N THR A 28 -3.15 5.16 -2.12
CA THR A 28 -2.68 5.44 -0.75
C THR A 28 -1.71 4.33 -0.29
N ARG A 29 -0.45 4.39 -0.77
CA ARG A 29 0.54 3.30 -0.82
C ARG A 29 1.85 3.64 -0.08
N TYR A 30 1.79 3.71 1.24
CA TYR A 30 2.95 4.12 2.06
C TYR A 30 3.59 2.96 2.84
N GLY A 31 3.25 1.71 2.49
CA GLY A 31 3.73 0.50 3.15
C GLY A 31 5.25 0.37 3.19
N ALA A 32 5.96 0.87 2.17
CA ALA A 32 7.43 0.88 2.13
C ALA A 32 8.07 1.69 3.27
N LEU A 33 7.32 2.59 3.93
CA LEU A 33 7.76 3.35 5.10
C LEU A 33 7.23 2.76 6.41
N GLY A 34 6.71 1.54 6.41
CA GLY A 34 6.11 0.89 7.58
C GLY A 34 4.76 1.49 7.99
N THR A 35 4.07 2.17 7.06
CA THR A 35 2.74 2.75 7.30
C THR A 35 1.63 1.85 6.75
N MET A 36 0.64 1.52 7.57
CA MET A 36 -0.60 0.92 7.08
C MET A 36 -1.41 1.97 6.33
N ALA A 37 -1.39 1.91 5.01
CA ALA A 37 -2.01 2.92 4.14
C ALA A 37 -3.15 2.30 3.34
N ILE A 38 -4.35 2.86 3.41
CA ILE A 38 -5.55 2.32 2.74
C ILE A 38 -6.29 3.45 2.02
N GLY A 39 -6.64 3.19 0.76
CA GLY A 39 -7.50 4.05 -0.04
C GLY A 39 -8.97 3.75 0.25
N GLU A 40 -9.75 4.77 0.58
CA GLU A 40 -11.16 4.63 0.96
C GLU A 40 -12.08 5.67 0.33
N GLY A 41 -13.37 5.33 0.30
CA GLY A 41 -14.41 6.23 -0.17
C GLY A 41 -14.74 7.35 0.83
N GLY A 42 -15.35 8.43 0.33
CA GLY A 42 -15.78 9.57 1.14
C GLY A 42 -16.55 9.21 2.42
N PRO A 43 -17.51 8.26 2.42
CA PRO A 43 -18.27 7.90 3.62
C PRO A 43 -17.40 7.39 4.79
N GLU A 44 -16.40 6.54 4.51
CA GLU A 44 -15.50 6.01 5.55
C GLU A 44 -14.55 7.08 6.07
N LEU A 45 -14.12 8.01 5.20
CA LEU A 45 -13.35 9.18 5.64
C LEU A 45 -14.18 10.12 6.52
N VAL A 46 -15.46 10.35 6.19
CA VAL A 46 -16.36 11.17 7.01
C VAL A 46 -16.56 10.55 8.39
N LYS A 47 -16.71 9.22 8.48
CA LYS A 47 -16.75 8.52 9.78
C LYS A 47 -15.52 8.84 10.62
N GLN A 48 -14.33 8.75 10.04
CA GLN A 48 -13.07 9.06 10.74
C GLN A 48 -13.00 10.53 11.18
N LEU A 49 -13.40 11.47 10.32
CA LEU A 49 -13.46 12.89 10.67
C LEU A 49 -14.46 13.19 11.80
N LEU A 50 -15.51 12.36 11.94
CA LEU A 50 -16.48 12.41 13.03
C LEU A 50 -16.03 11.62 14.28
N GLY A 51 -14.79 11.12 14.31
CA GLY A 51 -14.26 10.34 15.43
C GLY A 51 -14.88 8.94 15.57
N ARG A 52 -15.51 8.42 14.52
CA ARG A 52 -16.08 7.06 14.50
C ARG A 52 -15.04 6.05 14.02
N THR A 53 -15.27 4.78 14.32
CA THR A 53 -14.42 3.66 13.91
C THR A 53 -14.39 3.50 12.39
N TYR A 54 -13.26 2.98 11.89
CA TYR A 54 -13.12 2.47 10.53
C TYR A 54 -13.19 0.95 10.63
N ASP A 55 -14.33 0.40 10.22
CA ASP A 55 -14.67 -1.00 10.44
C ASP A 55 -14.56 -1.77 9.13
N VAL A 56 -13.57 -2.65 9.04
CA VAL A 56 -13.35 -3.52 7.89
C VAL A 56 -13.14 -4.96 8.32
N GLN A 57 -13.48 -5.89 7.42
CA GLN A 57 -13.09 -7.28 7.61
C GLN A 57 -11.58 -7.35 7.67
N ARG A 58 -11.04 -8.02 8.70
CA ARG A 58 -9.60 -8.22 8.86
C ARG A 58 -9.07 -8.90 7.59
N PRO A 59 -8.18 -8.24 6.82
CA PRO A 59 -7.64 -8.84 5.62
C PRO A 59 -6.71 -9.98 5.99
N GLU A 60 -6.66 -11.00 5.14
CA GLU A 60 -5.56 -11.95 5.17
C GLU A 60 -4.26 -11.24 4.76
N VAL A 61 -3.15 -11.67 5.33
CA VAL A 61 -1.82 -11.15 5.00
C VAL A 61 -1.08 -12.21 4.21
N ILE A 62 -0.59 -11.84 3.03
CA ILE A 62 0.22 -12.69 2.16
C ILE A 62 1.65 -12.20 2.18
N ALA A 63 2.57 -13.08 2.57
CA ALA A 63 3.99 -12.81 2.47
C ALA A 63 4.45 -12.90 1.00
N ILE A 64 4.96 -11.78 0.47
CA ILE A 64 5.71 -11.74 -0.77
C ILE A 64 7.19 -11.88 -0.38
N TYR A 65 7.69 -13.11 -0.43
CA TYR A 65 9.07 -13.41 -0.10
C TYR A 65 9.99 -13.11 -1.28
N LEU A 66 10.87 -12.13 -1.14
CA LEU A 66 11.87 -11.75 -2.13
C LEU A 66 13.25 -12.26 -1.71
N ASP A 67 13.96 -12.89 -2.65
CA ASP A 67 15.33 -13.37 -2.48
C ASP A 67 16.27 -12.81 -3.56
N GLY A 68 17.57 -12.93 -3.30
CA GLY A 68 18.59 -12.52 -4.25
C GLY A 68 18.67 -11.01 -4.45
N LYS A 69 18.89 -10.58 -5.70
CA LYS A 69 18.91 -9.16 -6.08
C LYS A 69 18.52 -9.00 -7.55
N PRO A 70 17.87 -7.91 -7.95
CA PRO A 70 17.56 -7.64 -9.35
C PRO A 70 18.83 -7.62 -10.21
N LYS A 71 18.71 -8.11 -11.46
CA LYS A 71 19.77 -8.00 -12.46
C LYS A 71 19.94 -6.54 -12.89
N HIS A 72 21.10 -6.20 -13.45
CA HIS A 72 21.31 -4.88 -14.03
C HIS A 72 20.23 -4.57 -15.08
N GLY A 73 19.63 -3.38 -15.00
CA GLY A 73 18.52 -2.97 -15.85
C GLY A 73 17.12 -3.40 -15.38
N VAL A 74 17.00 -4.17 -14.30
CA VAL A 74 15.72 -4.55 -13.67
C VAL A 74 15.51 -3.70 -12.41
N GLY A 75 14.39 -2.99 -12.34
CA GLY A 75 14.02 -2.12 -11.22
C GLY A 75 12.80 -2.58 -10.43
N PRO A 76 12.42 -1.84 -9.38
CA PRO A 76 11.27 -2.16 -8.52
C PRO A 76 9.94 -2.26 -9.28
N GLN A 77 9.79 -1.46 -10.35
CA GLN A 77 8.61 -1.50 -11.20
C GLN A 77 8.48 -2.84 -11.94
N ASP A 78 9.58 -3.40 -12.43
CA ASP A 78 9.58 -4.68 -13.13
C ASP A 78 9.19 -5.83 -12.18
N VAL A 79 9.67 -5.76 -10.93
CA VAL A 79 9.29 -6.70 -9.86
C VAL A 79 7.79 -6.61 -9.57
N ALA A 80 7.26 -5.40 -9.41
CA ALA A 80 5.83 -5.18 -9.18
C ALA A 80 4.97 -5.74 -10.32
N LEU A 81 5.35 -5.46 -11.58
CA LEU A 81 4.65 -5.98 -12.75
C LEU A 81 4.72 -7.50 -12.86
N ALA A 82 5.84 -8.13 -12.48
CA ALA A 82 5.98 -9.58 -12.44
C ALA A 82 5.01 -10.22 -11.43
N ILE A 83 4.86 -9.60 -10.25
CA ILE A 83 3.91 -10.05 -9.23
C ILE A 83 2.47 -9.87 -9.71
N GLU A 84 2.12 -8.69 -10.22
CA GLU A 84 0.78 -8.41 -10.78
C GLU A 84 0.40 -9.45 -11.85
N LYS A 85 1.32 -9.75 -12.78
CA LYS A 85 1.10 -10.76 -13.82
C LYS A 85 0.76 -12.14 -13.24
N ALA A 86 1.36 -12.52 -12.11
CA ALA A 86 1.15 -13.82 -11.48
C ALA A 86 -0.21 -13.94 -10.75
N VAL A 87 -0.70 -12.84 -10.17
CA VAL A 87 -1.87 -12.86 -9.26
C VAL A 87 -3.13 -12.19 -9.81
N PHE A 88 -3.02 -11.38 -10.86
CA PHE A 88 -4.15 -10.57 -11.33
C PHE A 88 -5.28 -11.43 -11.90
N LYS A 89 -4.95 -12.38 -12.78
CA LYS A 89 -5.96 -13.19 -13.49
C LYS A 89 -6.76 -14.13 -12.57
N ASN A 90 -6.13 -14.62 -11.51
CA ASN A 90 -6.77 -15.54 -10.55
C ASN A 90 -7.31 -14.82 -9.31
N GLY A 91 -7.08 -13.52 -9.18
CA GLY A 91 -7.56 -12.73 -8.05
C GLY A 91 -6.96 -13.13 -6.70
N PHE A 92 -5.81 -13.80 -6.69
CA PHE A 92 -5.22 -14.39 -5.48
C PHE A 92 -5.07 -13.38 -4.33
N VAL A 93 -4.72 -12.13 -4.64
CA VAL A 93 -4.50 -11.05 -3.66
C VAL A 93 -5.73 -10.19 -3.36
N LYS A 94 -6.90 -10.52 -3.91
CA LYS A 94 -8.13 -9.75 -3.66
C LYS A 94 -8.50 -9.78 -2.18
N ASN A 95 -8.77 -8.60 -1.62
CA ASN A 95 -9.08 -8.37 -0.20
C ASN A 95 -7.97 -8.82 0.78
N LYS A 96 -6.71 -8.81 0.33
CA LYS A 96 -5.55 -9.18 1.15
C LYS A 96 -4.53 -8.05 1.21
N VAL A 97 -3.71 -8.06 2.26
CA VAL A 97 -2.53 -7.21 2.37
C VAL A 97 -1.33 -8.01 1.87
N MET A 98 -0.56 -7.43 0.96
CA MET A 98 0.69 -8.00 0.48
C MET A 98 1.84 -7.42 1.31
N GLU A 99 2.52 -8.27 2.09
CA GLU A 99 3.64 -7.89 2.96
C GLU A 99 4.94 -8.40 2.36
N PHE A 100 5.85 -7.49 2.01
CA PHE A 100 7.12 -7.82 1.40
C PHE A 100 8.16 -8.15 2.47
N VAL A 101 8.78 -9.32 2.36
CA VAL A 101 9.75 -9.85 3.33
C VAL A 101 10.88 -10.57 2.60
N GLY A 102 11.94 -10.91 3.32
CA GLY A 102 13.09 -11.66 2.79
C GLY A 102 14.33 -10.80 2.62
N PRO A 103 15.46 -11.42 2.24
CA PRO A 103 16.76 -10.73 2.11
C PRO A 103 16.93 -9.93 0.81
N GLY A 104 16.01 -10.07 -0.16
CA GLY A 104 16.10 -9.48 -1.50
C GLY A 104 15.46 -8.12 -1.67
#